data_AF-A0A1L6PCE9-F1
#
_entry.id   AF-A0A1L6PCE9-F1
#
_cell.length_a   1.000
_cell.length_b   1.000
_cell.length_c   1.000
_cell.angle_alpha   90.00
_cell.angle_beta   90.00
_cell.angle_gamma   90.00
#
_symmetry.space_group_name_H-M   'P 1'
#
loop_
_entity.id
_entity.type
_entity.pdbx_description
1 polymer ?
#
loop_
_entity_poly.entity_id
_entity_poly.type
_entity_poly.pdbx_seq_one_letter_code
_entity_poly.pdbx_strand_id
1 'polypeptide(L)'
;MNIDTSSVFWLDGDPAEVFTEESVAALRRRIAEDSSYEWNLDRGNHFIVTCRRADDGRYALVLHSNEKEFKDQFNGLCPTPGNWFADAVRVFEGERPVRLLTGDKAELFSDMAQMLLHFNVVRHRFLANLLLNGRVGVTSDVHKHHYYMPAPTSAAIGCYLCEPGEEVPVFSTLGQPIALFEAASGGRNAVSLLTGEDRLIVPHGWGMTSSRPLDVTRSGDVLTFNGRTYDLAPGVSLLGHPDIGPRLFGSSVEFLAAVKDHTPGRLTTELVQTASYSRHGFLRHGEKTDD
;
A
#
# COMPACT_ATOMS: atom_id res chain seq x y z
N MET A 1 -13.03 2.51 3.41
CA MET A 1 -11.93 1.69 2.90
C MET A 1 -11.24 2.50 1.83
N ASN A 2 -9.91 2.52 1.80
CA ASN A 2 -9.17 3.16 0.72
C ASN A 2 -8.48 2.05 -0.05
N ILE A 3 -8.74 1.97 -1.35
CA ILE A 3 -8.15 1.00 -2.28
C ILE A 3 -6.69 1.32 -2.59
N ASP A 4 -5.81 0.79 -1.77
CA ASP A 4 -4.38 0.95 -1.97
C ASP A 4 -3.83 -0.16 -2.87
N THR A 5 -3.00 0.24 -3.83
CA THR A 5 -2.49 -0.62 -4.90
C THR A 5 -0.98 -0.49 -5.00
N SER A 6 -0.33 -1.62 -5.20
CA SER A 6 1.07 -1.77 -5.60
C SER A 6 1.11 -2.08 -7.08
N SER A 7 1.90 -1.36 -7.85
CA SER A 7 2.02 -1.57 -9.30
C SER A 7 3.47 -1.61 -9.70
N VAL A 8 3.85 -2.64 -10.45
CA VAL A 8 5.20 -2.83 -11.00
C VAL A 8 5.08 -2.78 -12.52
N PHE A 9 5.72 -1.79 -13.13
CA PHE A 9 5.81 -1.61 -14.57
C PHE A 9 7.22 -1.98 -15.02
N TRP A 10 7.35 -3.04 -15.82
CA TRP A 10 8.64 -3.48 -16.35
C TRP A 10 9.02 -2.67 -17.58
N LEU A 11 10.24 -2.15 -17.61
CA LEU A 11 10.68 -1.19 -18.61
C LEU A 11 11.63 -1.84 -19.64
N ASP A 12 11.65 -1.30 -20.87
CA ASP A 12 12.60 -1.68 -21.93
C ASP A 12 13.90 -0.86 -21.95
N GLY A 13 14.01 0.15 -21.09
CA GLY A 13 15.15 1.06 -21.03
C GLY A 13 15.35 1.68 -19.64
N ASP A 14 16.49 2.36 -19.48
CA ASP A 14 16.85 3.04 -18.24
C ASP A 14 15.99 4.31 -18.04
N PRO A 15 15.21 4.41 -16.94
CA PRO A 15 14.37 5.57 -16.68
C PRO A 15 15.13 6.78 -16.11
N ALA A 16 16.44 6.73 -15.87
CA ALA A 16 17.17 7.77 -15.12
C ALA A 16 17.07 9.20 -15.68
N GLU A 17 16.97 9.34 -17.02
CA GLU A 17 16.78 10.64 -17.69
C GLU A 17 15.32 11.10 -17.72
N VAL A 18 14.39 10.18 -17.50
CA VAL A 18 12.95 10.43 -17.60
C VAL A 18 12.32 10.61 -16.23
N PHE A 19 12.85 9.93 -15.20
CA PHE A 19 12.45 10.05 -13.80
C PHE A 19 13.47 10.92 -13.06
N THR A 20 13.17 12.21 -13.04
CA THR A 20 13.95 13.29 -12.40
C THR A 20 13.06 14.10 -11.47
N GLU A 21 13.66 14.94 -10.62
CA GLU A 21 12.89 15.83 -9.77
C GLU A 21 11.99 16.77 -10.59
N GLU A 22 12.50 17.32 -11.70
CA GLU A 22 11.77 18.24 -12.57
C GLU A 22 10.59 17.58 -13.27
N SER A 23 10.78 16.36 -13.78
CA SER A 23 9.72 15.61 -14.45
C SER A 23 8.62 15.17 -13.47
N VAL A 24 8.98 14.77 -12.26
CA VAL A 24 8.00 14.48 -11.19
C VAL A 24 7.26 15.75 -10.76
N ALA A 25 7.95 16.87 -10.61
CA ALA A 25 7.32 18.16 -10.30
C ALA A 25 6.38 18.62 -11.43
N ALA A 26 6.77 18.42 -12.69
CA ALA A 26 5.92 18.72 -13.85
C ALA A 26 4.70 17.80 -13.90
N LEU A 27 4.87 16.50 -13.66
CA LEU A 27 3.76 15.56 -13.55
C LEU A 27 2.79 15.97 -12.44
N ARG A 28 3.29 16.30 -11.25
CA ARG A 28 2.47 16.77 -10.13
C ARG A 28 1.63 18.00 -10.50
N ARG A 29 2.24 19.00 -11.14
CA ARG A 29 1.51 20.20 -11.61
C ARG A 29 0.42 19.83 -12.60
N ARG A 30 0.75 19.03 -13.61
CA ARG A 30 -0.21 18.56 -14.62
C ARG A 30 -1.38 17.78 -14.01
N ILE A 31 -1.12 16.92 -13.02
CA ILE A 31 -2.19 16.21 -12.31
C ILE A 31 -3.10 17.18 -11.56
N ALA A 32 -2.52 18.18 -10.87
CA ALA A 32 -3.28 19.15 -10.10
C ALA A 32 -4.07 20.15 -10.97
N GLU A 33 -3.56 20.51 -12.15
CA GLU A 33 -4.12 21.55 -13.01
C GLU A 33 -5.04 20.99 -14.10
N ASP A 34 -4.70 19.83 -14.68
CA ASP A 34 -5.32 19.32 -15.91
C ASP A 34 -6.09 18.00 -15.74
N SER A 35 -6.13 17.43 -14.53
CA SER A 35 -6.76 16.12 -14.29
C SER A 35 -7.75 16.14 -13.13
N SER A 36 -8.63 15.14 -13.09
CA SER A 36 -9.51 14.88 -11.94
C SER A 36 -8.84 14.03 -10.86
N TYR A 37 -7.59 13.60 -11.07
CA TYR A 37 -6.85 12.83 -10.07
C TYR A 37 -6.21 13.75 -9.03
N GLU A 38 -6.16 13.28 -7.80
CA GLU A 38 -5.48 13.93 -6.70
C GLU A 38 -4.07 13.37 -6.52
N TRP A 39 -3.09 14.28 -6.46
CA TRP A 39 -1.73 13.91 -6.09
C TRP A 39 -1.67 13.50 -4.61
N ASN A 40 -1.19 12.28 -4.36
CA ASN A 40 -1.02 11.72 -3.02
C ASN A 40 0.25 10.88 -2.86
N LEU A 41 1.16 10.90 -3.84
CA LEU A 41 2.42 10.15 -3.81
C LEU A 41 3.43 10.73 -2.79
N ASP A 42 3.15 11.90 -2.22
CA ASP A 42 3.92 12.55 -1.16
C ASP A 42 3.26 12.40 0.24
N ARG A 43 2.32 11.46 0.41
CA ARG A 43 1.57 11.27 1.65
C ARG A 43 1.74 9.87 2.23
N GLY A 44 1.88 9.80 3.56
CA GLY A 44 1.93 8.52 4.27
C GLY A 44 3.10 7.65 3.81
N ASN A 45 2.80 6.42 3.41
CA ASN A 45 3.74 5.45 2.84
C ASN A 45 3.73 5.43 1.30
N HIS A 46 2.95 6.28 0.62
CA HIS A 46 2.88 6.28 -0.83
C HIS A 46 4.18 6.76 -1.48
N PHE A 47 4.44 6.28 -2.69
CA PHE A 47 5.63 6.63 -3.45
C PHE A 47 5.51 6.27 -4.94
N ILE A 48 6.45 6.81 -5.70
CA ILE A 48 6.86 6.32 -7.01
C ILE A 48 8.38 6.11 -6.98
N VAL A 49 8.85 4.93 -7.38
CA VAL A 49 10.28 4.60 -7.39
C VAL A 49 10.68 3.94 -8.70
N THR A 50 11.88 4.21 -9.16
CA THR A 50 12.52 3.43 -10.22
C THR A 50 13.46 2.43 -9.58
N CYS A 51 13.49 1.22 -10.10
CA CYS A 51 14.29 0.12 -9.57
C CYS A 51 15.04 -0.59 -10.69
N ARG A 52 16.08 -1.32 -10.29
CA ARG A 52 16.76 -2.31 -11.11
C ARG A 52 16.62 -3.68 -10.45
N ARG A 53 16.17 -4.68 -11.20
CA ARG A 53 16.08 -6.06 -10.74
C ARG A 53 17.49 -6.64 -10.54
N ALA A 54 17.70 -7.31 -9.40
CA ALA A 54 19.05 -7.66 -8.94
C ALA A 54 19.75 -8.75 -9.77
N ASP A 55 18.98 -9.66 -10.37
CA ASP A 55 19.47 -10.84 -11.10
C ASP A 55 19.80 -10.56 -12.57
N ASP A 56 18.97 -9.79 -13.27
CA ASP A 56 19.08 -9.57 -14.72
C ASP A 56 19.30 -8.10 -15.11
N GLY A 57 19.26 -7.18 -14.15
CA GLY A 57 19.45 -5.75 -14.39
C GLY A 57 18.27 -5.05 -15.05
N ARG A 58 17.11 -5.71 -15.23
CA ARG A 58 15.93 -5.12 -15.87
C ARG A 58 15.38 -3.97 -15.02
N TYR A 59 15.00 -2.88 -15.68
CA TYR A 59 14.43 -1.72 -15.02
C TYR A 59 12.94 -1.90 -14.75
N ALA A 60 12.49 -1.31 -13.64
CA ALA A 60 11.08 -1.24 -13.26
C ALA A 60 10.73 0.14 -12.73
N LEU A 61 9.49 0.56 -12.94
CA LEU A 61 8.85 1.66 -12.24
C LEU A 61 7.83 1.06 -11.27
N VAL A 62 7.91 1.39 -9.98
CA VAL A 62 6.98 0.90 -8.95
C VAL A 62 6.19 2.07 -8.38
N LEU A 63 4.86 1.96 -8.44
CA LEU A 63 3.93 2.92 -7.86
C LEU A 63 3.17 2.27 -6.71
N HIS A 64 3.02 3.01 -5.63
CA HIS A 64 2.25 2.60 -4.47
C HIS A 64 1.43 3.79 -3.97
N SER A 65 0.10 3.72 -4.14
CA SER A 65 -0.82 4.73 -3.64
C SER A 65 -2.28 4.28 -3.70
N ASN A 66 -3.15 5.05 -3.06
CA ASN A 66 -4.61 4.90 -3.12
C ASN A 66 -5.31 5.94 -4.02
N GLU A 67 -6.59 5.70 -4.24
CA GLU A 67 -7.61 6.57 -4.83
C GLU A 67 -8.07 7.65 -3.84
N LYS A 68 -7.19 8.62 -3.58
CA LYS A 68 -7.44 9.71 -2.61
C LYS A 68 -8.73 10.48 -2.90
N GLU A 69 -9.13 10.56 -4.15
CA GLU A 69 -10.35 11.22 -4.62
C GLU A 69 -11.60 10.68 -3.90
N PHE A 70 -11.60 9.40 -3.51
CA PHE A 70 -12.72 8.75 -2.81
C PHE A 70 -12.48 8.58 -1.31
N LYS A 71 -11.50 9.29 -0.75
CA LYS A 71 -11.26 9.27 0.69
C LYS A 71 -12.16 10.26 1.43
N ASP A 72 -12.12 11.52 1.02
CA ASP A 72 -12.73 12.63 1.78
C ASP A 72 -14.00 13.22 1.10
N GLN A 73 -14.36 12.74 -0.10
CA GLN A 73 -15.58 13.15 -0.80
C GLN A 73 -16.83 12.45 -0.22
N PHE A 74 -18.01 13.05 -0.42
CA PHE A 74 -19.28 12.51 0.10
C PHE A 74 -19.61 11.12 -0.45
N ASN A 75 -19.21 10.81 -1.69
CA ASN A 75 -19.30 9.50 -2.33
C ASN A 75 -18.04 8.63 -2.08
N GLY A 76 -17.25 8.96 -1.07
CA GLY A 76 -16.09 8.16 -0.66
C GLY A 76 -16.47 6.94 0.16
N LEU A 77 -15.50 6.07 0.43
CA LEU A 77 -15.70 4.86 1.24
C LEU A 77 -15.14 4.99 2.67
N CYS A 78 -14.55 6.12 3.02
CA CYS A 78 -14.09 6.37 4.38
C CYS A 78 -15.30 6.61 5.30
N PRO A 79 -15.44 5.92 6.45
CA PRO A 79 -16.58 6.08 7.36
C PRO A 79 -16.45 7.36 8.21
N THR A 80 -16.31 8.51 7.55
CA THR A 80 -16.27 9.82 8.19
C THR A 80 -17.69 10.31 8.48
N PRO A 81 -17.91 11.07 9.57
CA PRO A 81 -19.20 11.70 9.83
C PRO A 81 -19.68 12.51 8.61
N GLY A 82 -20.95 12.36 8.25
CA GLY A 82 -21.53 13.02 7.09
C GLY A 82 -21.29 12.34 5.73
N ASN A 83 -20.60 11.20 5.69
CA ASN A 83 -20.50 10.38 4.47
C ASN A 83 -21.86 9.68 4.15
N TRP A 84 -22.13 9.39 2.88
CA TRP A 84 -23.41 8.85 2.37
C TRP A 84 -23.94 7.60 3.09
N PHE A 85 -23.08 6.78 3.69
CA PHE A 85 -23.47 5.58 4.44
C PHE A 85 -23.27 5.68 5.95
N ALA A 86 -22.69 6.78 6.45
CA ALA A 86 -22.28 6.89 7.85
C ALA A 86 -23.44 6.68 8.84
N ASP A 87 -24.57 7.34 8.61
CA ASP A 87 -25.75 7.26 9.49
C ASP A 87 -26.45 5.89 9.46
N ALA A 88 -26.12 5.03 8.50
CA ALA A 88 -26.66 3.69 8.37
C ALA A 88 -25.79 2.62 9.07
N VAL A 89 -24.60 2.99 9.54
CA VAL A 89 -23.73 2.07 10.27
C VAL A 89 -24.30 1.82 11.65
N ARG A 90 -24.64 0.56 11.94
CA ARG A 90 -25.05 0.12 13.26
C ARG A 90 -23.81 -0.25 14.07
N VAL A 91 -23.68 0.31 15.26
CA VAL A 91 -22.57 0.01 16.18
C VAL A 91 -23.06 -0.92 17.27
N PHE A 92 -22.39 -2.06 17.41
CA PHE A 92 -22.58 -2.99 18.50
C PHE A 92 -21.40 -2.84 19.45
N GLU A 93 -21.67 -2.30 20.64
CA GLU A 93 -20.67 -2.06 21.67
C GLU A 93 -20.16 -3.37 22.31
N GLY A 94 -18.94 -3.32 22.83
CA GLY A 94 -18.28 -4.45 23.49
C GLY A 94 -16.78 -4.22 23.61
N GLU A 95 -16.04 -5.21 24.12
CA GLU A 95 -14.57 -5.15 24.15
C GLU A 95 -13.97 -4.99 22.75
N ARG A 96 -14.61 -5.63 21.76
CA ARG A 96 -14.36 -5.46 20.33
C ARG A 96 -15.61 -4.95 19.64
N PRO A 97 -15.78 -3.64 19.48
CA PRO A 97 -16.98 -3.10 18.88
C PRO A 97 -17.08 -3.51 17.42
N VAL A 98 -18.29 -3.87 17.00
CA VAL A 98 -18.60 -4.26 15.63
C VAL A 98 -19.40 -3.16 14.97
N ARG A 99 -18.96 -2.72 13.79
CA ARG A 99 -19.67 -1.77 12.94
C ARG A 99 -20.26 -2.53 11.76
N LEU A 100 -21.57 -2.47 11.60
CA LEU A 100 -22.31 -3.24 10.60
C LEU A 100 -23.04 -2.30 9.65
N LEU A 101 -22.85 -2.51 8.35
CA LEU A 101 -23.63 -1.90 7.27
C LEU A 101 -24.42 -3.01 6.57
N THR A 102 -25.72 -2.81 6.33
CA THR A 102 -26.60 -3.82 5.68
C THR A 102 -27.54 -3.18 4.64
N GLY A 103 -28.17 -4.02 3.81
CA GLY A 103 -29.14 -3.62 2.80
C GLY A 103 -28.51 -2.90 1.61
N ASP A 104 -29.29 -2.10 0.90
CA ASP A 104 -28.90 -1.44 -0.35
C ASP A 104 -27.63 -0.58 -0.21
N LYS A 105 -27.38 0.00 0.96
CA LYS A 105 -26.14 0.76 1.23
C LYS A 105 -24.91 -0.14 1.32
N ALA A 106 -25.04 -1.37 1.82
CA ALA A 106 -23.93 -2.32 1.84
C ALA A 106 -23.62 -2.83 0.42
N GLU A 107 -24.66 -3.08 -0.37
CA GLU A 107 -24.52 -3.48 -1.78
C GLU A 107 -23.81 -2.39 -2.59
N LEU A 108 -24.30 -1.14 -2.51
CA LEU A 108 -23.64 -0.01 -3.17
C LEU A 108 -22.21 0.22 -2.66
N PHE A 109 -21.94 0.04 -1.37
CA PHE A 109 -20.58 0.17 -0.82
C PHE A 109 -19.65 -0.88 -1.44
N SER A 110 -20.12 -2.13 -1.56
CA SER A 110 -19.37 -3.21 -2.20
C SER A 110 -19.12 -2.92 -3.69
N ASP A 111 -20.15 -2.50 -4.44
CA ASP A 111 -20.02 -2.16 -5.86
C ASP A 111 -19.00 -1.04 -6.10
N MET A 112 -19.06 0.00 -5.27
CA MET A 112 -18.09 1.09 -5.31
C MET A 112 -16.68 0.59 -4.97
N ALA A 113 -16.51 -0.24 -3.95
CA ALA A 113 -15.21 -0.82 -3.59
C ALA A 113 -14.61 -1.64 -4.75
N GLN A 114 -15.43 -2.43 -5.46
CA GLN A 114 -14.99 -3.21 -6.62
C GLN A 114 -14.60 -2.31 -7.80
N MET A 115 -15.42 -1.29 -8.11
CA MET A 115 -15.11 -0.31 -9.15
C MET A 115 -13.77 0.39 -8.89
N LEU A 116 -13.50 0.76 -7.64
CA LEU A 116 -12.29 1.48 -7.26
C LEU A 116 -11.00 0.67 -7.43
N LEU A 117 -11.07 -0.67 -7.44
CA LEU A 117 -9.95 -1.52 -7.83
C LEU A 117 -9.43 -1.16 -9.21
N HIS A 118 -10.34 -1.15 -10.19
CA HIS A 118 -9.99 -0.83 -11.57
C HIS A 118 -9.60 0.64 -11.73
N PHE A 119 -10.31 1.55 -11.05
CA PHE A 119 -9.99 2.97 -11.05
C PHE A 119 -8.53 3.24 -10.67
N ASN A 120 -8.06 2.64 -9.57
CA ASN A 120 -6.70 2.90 -9.09
C ASN A 120 -5.62 2.26 -9.99
N VAL A 121 -5.91 1.11 -10.63
CA VAL A 121 -5.05 0.54 -11.67
C VAL A 121 -4.91 1.49 -12.86
N VAL A 122 -6.02 2.03 -13.36
CA VAL A 122 -6.02 2.98 -14.47
C VAL A 122 -5.26 4.25 -14.09
N ARG A 123 -5.46 4.75 -12.87
CA ARG A 123 -4.71 5.89 -12.32
C ARG A 123 -3.20 5.65 -12.34
N HIS A 124 -2.74 4.48 -11.87
CA HIS A 124 -1.32 4.14 -11.90
C HIS A 124 -0.77 4.03 -13.33
N ARG A 125 -1.50 3.39 -14.25
CA ARG A 125 -1.12 3.31 -15.68
C ARG A 125 -1.04 4.69 -16.32
N PHE A 126 -1.99 5.58 -16.01
CA PHE A 126 -2.00 6.94 -16.50
C PHE A 126 -0.79 7.74 -16.00
N LEU A 127 -0.48 7.67 -14.70
CA LEU A 127 0.70 8.31 -14.11
C LEU A 127 2.00 7.79 -14.74
N ALA A 128 2.14 6.47 -14.88
CA ALA A 128 3.30 5.86 -15.52
C ALA A 128 3.43 6.31 -16.99
N ASN A 129 2.34 6.34 -17.75
CA ASN A 129 2.35 6.78 -19.13
C ASN A 129 2.77 8.25 -19.29
N LEU A 130 2.23 9.15 -18.46
CA LEU A 130 2.60 10.57 -18.49
C LEU A 130 4.04 10.82 -18.07
N LEU A 131 4.54 10.08 -17.07
CA LEU A 131 5.91 10.20 -16.62
C LEU A 131 6.90 9.73 -17.69
N LEU A 132 6.69 8.52 -18.21
CA LEU A 132 7.58 7.89 -19.18
C LEU A 132 7.48 8.57 -20.56
N ASN A 133 6.29 9.05 -20.91
CA ASN A 133 5.98 9.84 -22.12
C ASN A 133 6.56 9.23 -23.42
N GLY A 134 6.53 7.90 -23.54
CA GLY A 134 7.06 7.16 -24.69
C GLY A 134 8.58 7.17 -24.85
N ARG A 135 9.33 7.80 -23.93
CA ARG A 135 10.81 7.82 -23.94
C ARG A 135 11.41 6.51 -23.40
N VAL A 136 10.67 5.83 -22.54
CA VAL A 136 10.94 4.47 -22.07
C VAL A 136 9.62 3.70 -22.16
N GLY A 137 9.65 2.52 -22.77
CA GLY A 137 8.47 1.68 -22.97
C GLY A 137 8.16 0.82 -21.75
N VAL A 138 6.87 0.57 -21.54
CA VAL A 138 6.39 -0.45 -20.58
C VAL A 138 6.17 -1.74 -21.35
N THR A 139 6.88 -2.79 -20.96
CA THR A 139 6.84 -4.11 -21.58
C THR A 139 5.80 -5.03 -20.95
N SER A 140 5.55 -4.87 -19.66
CA SER A 140 4.45 -5.51 -18.93
C SER A 140 4.19 -4.78 -17.62
N ASP A 141 3.03 -5.01 -17.03
CA ASP A 141 2.65 -4.47 -15.73
C ASP A 141 1.95 -5.53 -14.86
N VAL A 142 2.13 -5.38 -13.55
CA VAL A 142 1.47 -6.19 -12.53
C VAL A 142 0.91 -5.26 -11.47
N HIS A 143 -0.33 -5.51 -11.06
CA HIS A 143 -1.04 -4.72 -10.08
C HIS A 143 -1.55 -5.61 -8.94
N LYS A 144 -1.33 -5.20 -7.69
CA LYS A 144 -1.74 -5.92 -6.49
C LYS A 144 -2.36 -4.97 -5.47
N HIS A 145 -3.60 -5.24 -5.10
CA HIS A 145 -4.30 -4.47 -4.07
C HIS A 145 -3.99 -5.03 -2.69
N HIS A 146 -3.83 -4.16 -1.70
CA HIS A 146 -3.54 -4.58 -0.32
C HIS A 146 -4.32 -3.80 0.75
N TYR A 147 -5.24 -2.94 0.33
CA TYR A 147 -6.37 -2.49 1.14
C TYR A 147 -7.61 -2.54 0.25
N TYR A 148 -8.48 -3.53 0.36
CA TYR A 148 -9.64 -3.66 -0.53
C TYR A 148 -10.67 -4.68 -0.01
N MET A 149 -11.79 -4.83 -0.73
CA MET A 149 -12.78 -5.89 -0.48
C MET A 149 -12.59 -7.03 -1.47
N PRO A 150 -12.01 -8.17 -1.09
CA PRO A 150 -11.88 -9.33 -1.99
C PRO A 150 -13.21 -10.05 -2.23
N ALA A 151 -14.19 -9.89 -1.33
CA ALA A 151 -15.57 -10.30 -1.53
C ALA A 151 -16.50 -9.26 -0.87
N PRO A 152 -17.80 -9.25 -1.19
CA PRO A 152 -18.77 -8.31 -0.60
C PRO A 152 -18.83 -8.32 0.94
N THR A 153 -18.32 -9.38 1.57
CA THR A 153 -18.36 -9.61 3.01
C THR A 153 -16.97 -9.68 3.66
N SER A 154 -15.90 -9.33 2.95
CA SER A 154 -14.54 -9.41 3.47
C SER A 154 -13.72 -8.17 3.14
N ALA A 155 -12.68 -7.94 3.94
CA ALA A 155 -11.75 -6.83 3.79
C ALA A 155 -10.32 -7.33 3.97
N ALA A 156 -9.44 -7.00 3.03
CA ALA A 156 -7.99 -7.11 3.17
C ALA A 156 -7.45 -5.74 3.61
N ILE A 157 -6.60 -5.71 4.63
CA ILE A 157 -6.07 -4.48 5.22
C ILE A 157 -4.57 -4.66 5.47
N GLY A 158 -3.74 -3.97 4.67
CA GLY A 158 -2.29 -4.04 4.76
C GLY A 158 -1.68 -5.35 4.26
N CYS A 159 -2.41 -6.13 3.47
CA CYS A 159 -1.95 -7.43 2.97
C CYS A 159 -2.46 -7.73 1.56
N TYR A 160 -1.65 -8.47 0.81
CA TYR A 160 -2.07 -9.11 -0.43
C TYR A 160 -2.82 -10.41 -0.09
N LEU A 161 -3.83 -10.73 -0.90
CA LEU A 161 -4.34 -12.09 -1.03
C LEU A 161 -3.70 -12.73 -2.26
N CYS A 162 -3.05 -13.86 -2.04
CA CYS A 162 -2.26 -14.54 -3.05
C CYS A 162 -2.72 -15.97 -3.25
N GLU A 163 -2.49 -16.50 -4.44
CA GLU A 163 -2.46 -17.95 -4.67
C GLU A 163 -1.08 -18.53 -4.28
N PRO A 164 -0.98 -19.82 -3.93
CA PRO A 164 0.31 -20.48 -3.75
C PRO A 164 1.15 -20.39 -5.03
N GLY A 165 2.42 -19.97 -4.90
CA GLY A 165 3.32 -19.73 -6.02
C GLY A 165 3.18 -18.35 -6.67
N GLU A 166 2.28 -17.49 -6.16
CA GLU A 166 2.15 -16.13 -6.68
C GLU A 166 3.21 -15.19 -6.11
N GLU A 167 3.82 -14.41 -7.00
CA GLU A 167 4.82 -13.40 -6.66
C GLU A 167 4.19 -12.04 -6.37
N VAL A 168 4.59 -11.40 -5.27
CA VAL A 168 4.14 -10.06 -4.88
C VAL A 168 5.29 -9.19 -4.37
N PRO A 169 5.26 -7.87 -4.60
CA PRO A 169 6.27 -6.96 -4.09
C PRO A 169 6.04 -6.67 -2.61
N VAL A 170 6.99 -7.02 -1.75
CA VAL A 170 6.97 -6.68 -0.32
C VAL A 170 7.89 -5.49 -0.07
N PHE A 171 7.29 -4.37 0.29
CA PHE A 171 7.98 -3.10 0.42
C PHE A 171 8.84 -3.00 1.67
N SER A 172 10.02 -2.41 1.48
CA SER A 172 10.96 -2.04 2.51
C SER A 172 10.83 -0.57 2.87
N THR A 173 11.75 -0.05 3.68
CA THR A 173 11.94 1.40 3.79
C THR A 173 12.52 1.97 2.48
N LEU A 174 12.34 3.27 2.25
CA LEU A 174 12.94 3.97 1.12
C LEU A 174 14.47 3.75 1.07
N GLY A 175 14.99 3.59 -0.14
CA GLY A 175 16.41 3.30 -0.39
C GLY A 175 16.83 1.85 -0.12
N GLN A 176 15.99 1.03 0.52
CA GLN A 176 16.23 -0.41 0.67
C GLN A 176 15.60 -1.19 -0.50
N PRO A 177 16.09 -2.40 -0.83
CA PRO A 177 15.50 -3.20 -1.90
C PRO A 177 14.06 -3.63 -1.59
N ILE A 178 13.21 -3.65 -2.61
CA ILE A 178 11.87 -4.25 -2.53
C ILE A 178 12.00 -5.74 -2.84
N ALA A 179 11.48 -6.60 -1.96
CA ALA A 179 11.51 -8.04 -2.16
C ALA A 179 10.43 -8.47 -3.16
N LEU A 180 10.78 -9.26 -4.17
CA LEU A 180 9.79 -10.03 -4.92
C LEU A 180 9.64 -11.39 -4.24
N PHE A 181 8.47 -11.61 -3.64
CA PHE A 181 8.21 -12.74 -2.76
C PHE A 181 7.17 -13.66 -3.36
N GLU A 182 7.54 -14.93 -3.53
CA GLU A 182 6.63 -16.00 -3.95
C GLU A 182 6.02 -16.66 -2.73
N ALA A 183 4.69 -16.57 -2.59
CA ALA A 183 3.97 -17.07 -1.43
C ALA A 183 3.86 -18.60 -1.42
N ALA A 184 4.02 -19.22 -0.25
CA ALA A 184 3.79 -20.64 -0.04
C ALA A 184 2.77 -20.91 1.08
N SER A 185 2.16 -22.08 1.02
CA SER A 185 1.28 -22.60 2.08
C SER A 185 2.09 -23.22 3.23
N GLY A 186 1.41 -23.53 4.34
CA GLY A 186 2.00 -24.29 5.46
C GLY A 186 2.29 -23.48 6.72
N GLY A 187 2.02 -22.17 6.71
CA GLY A 187 2.14 -21.29 7.87
C GLY A 187 0.77 -20.84 8.39
N ARG A 188 0.76 -19.70 9.08
CA ARG A 188 -0.46 -19.04 9.59
C ARG A 188 -1.09 -18.06 8.60
N ASN A 189 -0.65 -18.09 7.34
CA ASN A 189 -1.08 -17.18 6.28
C ASN A 189 -2.30 -17.68 5.49
N ALA A 190 -2.80 -18.89 5.70
CA ALA A 190 -3.98 -19.39 4.99
C ALA A 190 -5.28 -18.76 5.51
N VAL A 191 -6.16 -18.35 4.59
CA VAL A 191 -7.50 -17.86 4.90
C VAL A 191 -8.50 -18.45 3.91
N SER A 192 -9.68 -18.83 4.42
CA SER A 192 -10.81 -19.24 3.61
C SER A 192 -11.81 -18.09 3.54
N LEU A 193 -12.11 -17.63 2.34
CA LEU A 193 -13.13 -16.62 2.10
C LEU A 193 -14.53 -17.24 2.17
N LEU A 194 -15.54 -16.42 2.47
CA LEU A 194 -16.94 -16.87 2.47
C LEU A 194 -17.44 -17.29 1.07
N THR A 195 -16.71 -16.93 0.03
CA THR A 195 -16.91 -17.42 -1.35
C THR A 195 -16.50 -18.88 -1.53
N GLY A 196 -15.84 -19.50 -0.54
CA GLY A 196 -15.28 -20.85 -0.62
C GLY A 196 -13.86 -20.90 -1.19
N GLU A 197 -13.27 -19.75 -1.52
CA GLU A 197 -11.91 -19.67 -2.03
C GLU A 197 -10.88 -19.66 -0.91
N ASP A 198 -9.85 -20.50 -1.02
CA ASP A 198 -8.68 -20.44 -0.17
C ASP A 198 -7.61 -19.50 -0.78
N ARG A 199 -7.03 -18.67 0.07
CA ARG A 199 -5.98 -17.70 -0.28
C ARG A 199 -4.89 -17.67 0.77
N LEU A 200 -3.75 -17.12 0.40
CA LEU A 200 -2.63 -16.83 1.29
C LEU A 200 -2.55 -15.33 1.57
N ILE A 201 -2.21 -14.96 2.80
CA ILE A 201 -2.02 -13.58 3.23
C ILE A 201 -0.53 -13.26 3.26
N VAL A 202 -0.13 -12.24 2.50
CA VAL A 202 1.24 -11.70 2.52
C VAL A 202 1.19 -10.23 2.95
N PRO A 203 1.97 -9.79 3.95
CA PRO A 203 2.03 -8.38 4.29
C PRO A 203 2.59 -7.57 3.12
N HIS A 204 2.06 -6.38 2.87
CA HIS A 204 2.51 -5.55 1.75
C HIS A 204 3.91 -4.93 1.96
N GLY A 205 4.42 -4.93 3.21
CA GLY A 205 5.75 -4.41 3.53
C GLY A 205 6.24 -4.79 4.93
N TRP A 206 7.46 -4.35 5.28
CA TRP A 206 8.10 -4.63 6.58
C TRP A 206 7.29 -4.10 7.78
N GLY A 207 6.46 -3.08 7.54
CA GLY A 207 5.54 -2.52 8.51
C GLY A 207 6.21 -1.65 9.58
N MET A 208 5.44 -1.35 10.62
CA MET A 208 5.87 -0.57 11.76
C MET A 208 6.18 -1.49 12.95
N THR A 209 6.94 -0.99 13.91
CA THR A 209 7.23 -1.65 15.16
C THR A 209 7.10 -0.69 16.33
N SER A 210 6.94 -1.24 17.53
CA SER A 210 7.06 -0.51 18.79
C SER A 210 8.43 -0.79 19.41
N SER A 211 9.06 0.21 20.02
CA SER A 211 10.34 0.09 20.76
C SER A 211 10.20 -0.65 22.09
N ARG A 212 8.97 -0.83 22.58
CA ARG A 212 8.63 -1.56 23.80
C ARG A 212 7.33 -2.36 23.64
N PRO A 213 7.00 -3.30 24.56
CA PRO A 213 5.73 -4.02 24.53
C PRO A 213 4.52 -3.09 24.42
N LEU A 214 3.49 -3.55 23.70
CA LEU A 214 2.28 -2.78 23.46
C LEU A 214 1.41 -2.80 24.73
N ASP A 215 1.15 -1.62 25.29
CA ASP A 215 0.13 -1.40 26.31
C ASP A 215 -0.99 -0.57 25.68
N VAL A 216 -2.12 -1.22 25.41
CA VAL A 216 -3.23 -0.61 24.67
C VAL A 216 -4.52 -0.80 25.45
N THR A 217 -5.13 0.30 25.86
CA THR A 217 -6.45 0.30 26.47
C THR A 217 -7.38 1.25 25.74
N ARG A 218 -8.66 0.92 25.69
CA ARG A 218 -9.71 1.75 25.11
C ARG A 218 -10.76 2.05 26.16
N SER A 219 -11.18 3.30 26.25
CA SER A 219 -12.31 3.73 27.05
C SER A 219 -13.17 4.69 26.24
N GLY A 220 -14.35 4.25 25.81
CA GLY A 220 -15.21 5.00 24.90
C GLY A 220 -14.49 5.36 23.59
N ASP A 221 -14.42 6.65 23.30
CA ASP A 221 -13.76 7.24 22.12
C ASP A 221 -12.29 7.62 22.36
N VAL A 222 -11.69 7.06 23.41
CA VAL A 222 -10.31 7.34 23.78
C VAL A 222 -9.49 6.06 23.76
N LEU A 223 -8.34 6.12 23.09
CA LEU A 223 -7.31 5.09 23.08
C LEU A 223 -6.13 5.55 23.93
N THR A 224 -5.74 4.78 24.92
CA THR A 224 -4.44 4.93 25.58
C THR A 224 -3.48 3.92 24.97
N PHE A 225 -2.41 4.41 24.36
CA PHE A 225 -1.32 3.63 23.81
C PHE A 225 -0.04 3.99 24.56
N ASN A 226 0.58 3.02 25.23
CA ASN A 226 1.85 3.16 25.92
C ASN A 226 1.90 4.37 26.89
N GLY A 227 0.79 4.63 27.59
CA GLY A 227 0.64 5.73 28.54
C GLY A 227 0.32 7.10 27.91
N ARG A 228 0.12 7.19 26.59
CA ARG A 228 -0.36 8.40 25.90
C ARG A 228 -1.77 8.22 25.40
N THR A 229 -2.55 9.29 25.49
CA THR A 229 -3.97 9.30 25.14
C THR A 229 -4.20 9.88 23.75
N TYR A 230 -5.09 9.26 22.99
CA TYR A 230 -5.47 9.60 21.63
C TYR A 230 -6.99 9.55 21.49
N ASP A 231 -7.56 10.55 20.84
CA ASP A 231 -8.96 10.51 20.45
C ASP A 231 -9.14 9.54 19.28
N LEU A 232 -10.18 8.71 19.32
CA LEU A 232 -10.60 7.82 18.23
C LEU A 232 -11.36 8.62 17.16
N ALA A 233 -10.67 9.60 16.57
CA ALA A 233 -11.21 10.49 15.56
C ALA A 233 -10.50 10.33 14.20
N PRO A 234 -11.16 10.65 13.07
CA PRO A 234 -10.52 10.66 11.77
C PRO A 234 -9.25 11.52 11.76
N GLY A 235 -8.16 10.99 11.18
CA GLY A 235 -6.88 11.69 11.07
C GLY A 235 -5.95 11.54 12.26
N VAL A 236 -6.43 11.03 13.41
CA VAL A 236 -5.56 10.69 14.54
C VAL A 236 -4.76 9.43 14.22
N SER A 237 -3.44 9.47 14.45
CA SER A 237 -2.52 8.41 14.06
C SER A 237 -1.42 8.20 15.09
N LEU A 238 -0.97 6.94 15.22
CA LEU A 238 0.18 6.56 16.03
C LEU A 238 1.53 6.80 15.34
N LEU A 239 1.55 7.23 14.08
CA LEU A 239 2.81 7.43 13.32
C LEU A 239 3.76 8.47 13.93
N GLY A 240 3.27 9.36 14.80
CA GLY A 240 4.09 10.31 15.56
C GLY A 240 4.37 9.90 17.01
N HIS A 241 3.95 8.71 17.43
CA HIS A 241 4.21 8.22 18.79
C HIS A 241 5.71 7.91 18.94
N PRO A 242 6.40 8.33 20.03
CA PRO A 242 7.84 8.12 20.20
C PRO A 242 8.28 6.65 20.17
N ASP A 243 7.41 5.76 20.65
CA ASP A 243 7.68 4.32 20.62
C ASP A 243 7.44 3.68 19.25
N ILE A 244 6.73 4.33 18.33
CA ILE A 244 6.40 3.76 17.02
C ILE A 244 7.43 4.21 15.98
N GLY A 245 8.00 3.24 15.27
CA GLY A 245 8.97 3.49 14.21
C GLY A 245 8.84 2.49 13.06
N PRO A 246 9.44 2.78 11.90
CA PRO A 246 9.54 1.81 10.83
C PRO A 246 10.29 0.58 11.34
N ARG A 247 9.83 -0.61 10.95
CA ARG A 247 10.60 -1.83 11.19
C ARG A 247 11.79 -1.84 10.23
N LEU A 248 12.99 -2.05 10.77
CA LEU A 248 14.22 -2.10 10.00
C LEU A 248 14.77 -3.53 10.04
N PHE A 249 15.15 -4.02 8.87
CA PHE A 249 15.90 -5.26 8.70
C PHE A 249 17.17 -4.95 7.92
N GLY A 250 18.22 -5.72 8.14
CA GLY A 250 19.47 -5.60 7.38
C GLY A 250 19.34 -6.07 5.93
N SER A 251 18.33 -6.89 5.62
CA SER A 251 18.04 -7.38 4.27
C SER A 251 16.61 -7.91 4.14
N SER A 252 16.14 -8.09 2.90
CA SER A 252 14.88 -8.80 2.63
C SER A 252 14.90 -10.23 3.18
N VAL A 253 16.06 -10.90 3.11
CA VAL A 253 16.23 -12.28 3.62
C VAL A 253 15.97 -12.33 5.13
N GLU A 254 16.48 -11.36 5.89
CA GLU A 254 16.27 -11.29 7.33
C GLU A 254 14.79 -11.06 7.66
N PHE A 255 14.12 -10.13 6.96
CA PHE A 255 12.68 -9.93 7.09
C PHE A 255 11.89 -11.22 6.85
N LEU A 256 12.17 -11.90 5.74
CA LEU A 256 11.48 -13.14 5.36
C LEU A 256 11.73 -14.26 6.38
N ALA A 257 12.94 -14.37 6.90
CA ALA A 257 13.26 -15.30 7.98
C ALA A 257 12.47 -15.00 9.26
N ALA A 258 12.25 -13.73 9.58
CA ALA A 258 11.48 -13.30 10.75
C ALA A 258 9.98 -13.59 10.63
N VAL A 259 9.44 -13.65 9.41
CA VAL A 259 8.00 -13.90 9.17
C VAL A 259 7.69 -15.31 8.69
N LYS A 260 8.70 -16.17 8.42
CA LYS A 260 8.53 -17.47 7.75
C LYS A 260 7.47 -18.40 8.36
N ASP A 261 7.33 -18.42 9.69
CA ASP A 261 6.36 -19.29 10.37
C ASP A 261 4.93 -18.76 10.23
N HIS A 262 4.80 -17.45 10.00
CA HIS A 262 3.52 -16.81 9.70
C HIS A 262 3.21 -16.87 8.21
N THR A 263 4.15 -16.41 7.38
CA THR A 263 4.00 -16.25 5.93
C THR A 263 5.18 -16.95 5.24
N PRO A 264 5.10 -18.29 5.05
CA PRO A 264 6.12 -19.03 4.33
C PRO A 264 6.10 -18.69 2.83
N GLY A 265 7.25 -18.90 2.20
CA GLY A 265 7.48 -18.60 0.80
C GLY A 265 8.98 -18.43 0.55
N ARG A 266 9.33 -17.82 -0.58
CA ARG A 266 10.73 -17.58 -0.95
C ARG A 266 10.91 -16.23 -1.63
N LEU A 267 12.09 -15.66 -1.43
CA LEU A 267 12.58 -14.53 -2.23
C LEU A 267 12.92 -15.04 -3.63
N THR A 268 12.28 -14.49 -4.66
CA THR A 268 12.63 -14.80 -6.05
C THR A 268 13.76 -13.91 -6.54
N THR A 269 13.69 -12.62 -6.22
CA THR A 269 14.71 -11.60 -6.51
C THR A 269 14.43 -10.34 -5.69
N GLU A 270 15.25 -9.31 -5.88
CA GLU A 270 15.06 -7.99 -5.30
C GLU A 270 14.99 -6.91 -6.39
N LEU A 271 14.22 -5.87 -6.12
CA LEU A 271 14.22 -4.62 -6.89
C LEU A 271 15.02 -3.58 -6.10
N VAL A 272 16.24 -3.32 -6.56
CA VAL A 272 17.13 -2.30 -5.96
C VAL A 272 16.67 -0.93 -6.42
N GLN A 273 16.29 -0.06 -5.48
CA GLN A 273 15.84 1.29 -5.79
C GLN A 273 16.99 2.12 -6.39
N THR A 274 16.70 2.90 -7.43
CA THR A 274 17.65 3.79 -8.13
C THR A 274 17.28 5.27 -7.93
N ALA A 275 15.99 5.57 -7.84
CA ALA A 275 15.48 6.85 -7.40
C ALA A 275 14.06 6.70 -6.84
N SER A 276 13.62 7.65 -6.01
CA SER A 276 12.29 7.67 -5.41
C SER A 276 11.73 9.07 -5.32
N TYR A 277 10.42 9.20 -5.43
CA TYR A 277 9.66 10.33 -4.92
C TYR A 277 8.64 9.85 -3.89
N SER A 278 8.63 10.49 -2.72
CA SER A 278 7.74 10.15 -1.60
C SER A 278 7.44 11.40 -0.77
N ARG A 279 6.88 11.23 0.44
CA ARG A 279 6.76 12.32 1.44
C ARG A 279 8.10 13.00 1.78
N HIS A 280 9.22 12.36 1.48
CA HIS A 280 10.57 12.88 1.70
C HIS A 280 11.15 13.65 0.50
N GLY A 281 10.33 13.90 -0.53
CA GLY A 281 10.78 14.54 -1.78
C GLY A 281 11.40 13.54 -2.76
N PHE A 282 12.09 14.07 -3.76
CA PHE A 282 12.84 13.28 -4.74
C PHE A 282 14.22 12.92 -4.19
N LEU A 283 14.63 11.66 -4.31
CA LEU A 283 15.91 11.14 -3.86
C LEU A 283 16.49 10.22 -4.94
N ARG A 284 17.80 10.33 -5.20
CA ARG A 284 18.55 9.31 -5.94
C ARG A 284 19.19 8.34 -4.96
N HIS A 285 19.17 7.07 -5.30
CA HIS A 285 19.71 5.98 -4.47
C HIS A 285 20.92 5.40 -5.19
N GLY A 286 22.02 5.15 -4.46
CA GLY A 286 23.16 4.43 -5.01
C GLY A 286 24.27 5.26 -5.65
N GLU A 287 24.45 6.53 -5.29
CA GLU A 287 25.81 7.10 -5.31
C GLU A 287 26.53 6.61 -4.05
N LYS A 288 27.24 5.48 -4.15
CA LYS A 288 28.45 5.35 -3.35
C LYS A 288 29.44 6.34 -3.93
N THR A 289 29.63 7.47 -3.28
CA THR A 289 30.93 8.15 -3.36
C THR A 289 31.92 7.20 -2.70
N ASP A 290 32.64 6.44 -3.52
CA ASP A 290 33.88 5.82 -3.09
C ASP A 290 34.87 6.98 -2.85
N ASP A 291 34.92 7.46 -1.61
CA ASP A 291 36.06 8.24 -1.08
C ASP A 291 37.13 7.28 -0.55
#